data_AF-A0AAU6VMJ1-F1
#
_entry.id   AF-A0AAU6VMJ1-F1
#
_cell.length_a   1.000
_cell.length_b   1.000
_cell.length_c   1.000
_cell.angle_alpha   90.00
_cell.angle_beta   90.00
_cell.angle_gamma   90.00
#
_symmetry.space_group_name_H-M   'P 1'
#
loop_
_entity.id
_entity.type
_entity.pdbx_description
1 polymer ?
#
loop_
_entity_poly.entity_id
_entity_poly.type
_entity_poly.pdbx_seq_one_letter_code
_entity_poly.pdbx_strand_id
1 'polypeptide(L)'
;MDENSNLITQRISGKNHQIAGRDYITHVSHSEPKFDDGNPYKINCPQCGRVTGRLSTGCKNCDFPVREYFDQREIAEQKKLQRERRDALHFKGTLLVYGGLLGFAAIHWFDIVNFYAFVIAGLSAAVGGLIMNITSHQR
;
A
#
# COMPACT_ATOMS: atom_id res chain seq x y z
N MET A 1 -14.81 21.74 14.81
CA MET A 1 -13.54 21.50 14.08
C MET A 1 -13.47 20.01 13.79
N ASP A 2 -13.62 19.47 12.59
CA ASP A 2 -14.02 20.01 11.29
C ASP A 2 -14.78 18.89 10.56
N GLU A 3 -15.89 19.30 9.97
CA GLU A 3 -16.81 18.52 9.15
C GLU A 3 -16.30 18.62 7.71
N ASN A 4 -15.80 17.51 7.14
CA ASN A 4 -15.37 17.49 5.74
C ASN A 4 -15.86 16.22 5.03
N SER A 5 -17.18 16.04 5.02
CA SER A 5 -17.85 15.18 4.05
C SER A 5 -18.01 15.96 2.75
N ASN A 6 -17.01 15.87 1.87
CA ASN A 6 -17.11 16.30 0.48
C ASN A 6 -18.11 15.39 -0.26
N LEU A 7 -19.40 15.63 -0.03
CA LEU A 7 -20.49 15.11 -0.84
C LEU A 7 -20.45 15.84 -2.18
N ILE A 8 -19.74 15.24 -3.13
CA ILE A 8 -19.82 15.61 -4.54
C ILE A 8 -21.23 15.26 -5.02
N THR A 9 -22.16 16.19 -4.90
CA THR A 9 -23.48 16.12 -5.52
C THR A 9 -23.31 16.32 -7.04
N GLN A 10 -23.03 15.23 -7.75
CA GLN A 10 -23.12 15.21 -9.22
C GLN A 10 -24.60 15.34 -9.62
N ARG A 11 -25.00 16.55 -9.99
CA ARG A 11 -26.31 16.84 -10.58
C ARG A 11 -26.29 16.42 -12.05
N ILE A 12 -26.74 15.20 -12.34
CA ILE A 12 -26.90 14.70 -13.70
C ILE A 12 -28.17 15.35 -14.27
N SER A 13 -28.02 16.48 -14.98
CA SER A 13 -29.08 17.07 -15.80
C SER A 13 -29.07 16.39 -17.16
N GLY A 14 -29.89 15.35 -17.30
CA GLY A 14 -30.17 14.67 -18.55
C GLY A 14 -31.58 14.10 -18.47
N LYS A 15 -32.33 14.16 -19.58
CA LYS A 15 -33.75 13.76 -19.65
C LYS A 15 -34.05 12.30 -19.27
N ASN A 16 -33.04 11.49 -18.97
CA ASN A 16 -33.18 10.08 -18.64
C ASN A 16 -32.66 9.84 -17.23
N HIS A 17 -33.56 9.40 -16.36
CA HIS A 17 -33.36 9.25 -14.93
C HIS A 17 -32.36 8.12 -14.67
N GLN A 18 -31.10 8.45 -14.39
CA GLN A 18 -30.18 7.54 -13.74
C GLN A 18 -30.02 7.99 -12.29
N ILE A 19 -30.81 7.38 -11.42
CA ILE A 19 -30.69 7.54 -9.97
C ILE A 19 -29.61 6.58 -9.51
N ALA A 20 -28.52 7.11 -8.96
CA ALA A 20 -27.53 6.31 -8.24
C ALA A 20 -28.20 5.70 -7.00
N GLY A 21 -28.11 4.37 -6.85
CA GLY A 21 -28.41 3.69 -5.59
C GLY A 21 -29.87 3.29 -5.36
N ARG A 22 -30.60 2.79 -6.36
CA ARG A 22 -31.85 2.06 -6.09
C ARG A 22 -32.11 0.98 -7.13
N ASP A 23 -32.25 -0.26 -6.66
CA ASP A 23 -32.69 -1.40 -7.45
C ASP A 23 -34.13 -1.12 -7.90
N TYR A 24 -34.33 -0.69 -9.14
CA TYR A 24 -35.61 -0.84 -9.78
C TYR A 24 -35.56 -2.08 -10.65
N ILE A 25 -36.35 -3.08 -10.26
CA ILE A 25 -36.75 -4.19 -11.10
C ILE A 25 -37.55 -3.57 -12.24
N THR A 26 -36.88 -3.19 -13.32
CA THR A 26 -37.56 -2.96 -14.60
C THR A 26 -37.20 -4.12 -15.51
N HIS A 27 -38.24 -4.86 -15.87
CA HIS A 27 -38.26 -5.76 -17.01
C HIS A 27 -38.03 -4.92 -18.28
N VAL A 28 -36.78 -4.51 -18.52
CA VAL A 28 -36.38 -3.82 -19.75
C VAL A 28 -35.81 -4.86 -20.70
N SER A 29 -36.61 -5.11 -21.74
CA SER A 29 -36.27 -5.51 -23.12
C SER A 29 -34.82 -5.91 -23.43
N HIS A 30 -34.70 -7.02 -24.17
CA HIS A 30 -33.53 -7.65 -24.77
C HIS A 30 -32.70 -6.74 -25.71
N SER A 31 -32.13 -5.65 -25.22
CA SER A 31 -31.02 -4.99 -25.90
C SER A 31 -29.81 -4.94 -24.98
N GLU A 32 -28.69 -5.42 -25.51
CA GLU A 32 -27.42 -5.47 -24.80
C GLU A 32 -27.08 -4.07 -24.24
N PRO A 33 -26.64 -3.95 -22.98
CA PRO A 33 -26.26 -2.67 -22.42
C PRO A 33 -25.07 -2.11 -23.24
N LYS A 34 -25.32 -1.06 -24.03
CA LYS A 34 -24.26 -0.29 -24.66
C LYS A 34 -23.52 0.47 -23.56
N PHE A 35 -22.33 0.00 -23.21
CA PHE A 35 -21.40 0.73 -22.35
C PHE A 35 -20.66 1.75 -23.22
N ASP A 36 -20.76 3.03 -22.88
CA ASP A 36 -19.96 4.08 -23.51
C ASP A 36 -18.47 3.77 -23.36
N ASP A 37 -17.70 3.96 -24.43
CA ASP A 37 -16.27 3.63 -24.47
C ASP A 37 -15.41 4.47 -23.51
N GLY A 38 -15.97 5.55 -22.97
CA GLY A 38 -15.34 6.38 -21.94
C GLY A 38 -15.59 5.96 -20.49
N ASN A 39 -16.32 4.87 -20.21
CA ASN A 39 -16.64 4.47 -18.85
C ASN A 39 -15.44 3.74 -18.17
N PRO A 40 -14.83 4.29 -17.10
CA PRO A 40 -13.68 3.67 -16.42
C PRO A 40 -14.04 2.37 -15.69
N TYR A 41 -15.33 2.06 -15.52
CA TYR A 41 -15.81 0.84 -14.89
C TYR A 41 -16.20 -0.25 -15.90
N LYS A 42 -15.80 -0.12 -17.17
CA LYS A 42 -15.99 -1.14 -18.21
C LYS A 42 -14.99 -2.28 -17.99
N ILE A 43 -15.48 -3.50 -17.77
CA ILE A 43 -14.64 -4.69 -17.60
C ILE A 43 -15.22 -5.87 -18.37
N ASN A 44 -14.42 -6.90 -18.62
CA ASN A 44 -14.90 -8.12 -19.24
C ASN A 44 -15.30 -9.14 -18.16
N CYS A 45 -16.44 -9.78 -18.34
CA CYS A 45 -16.87 -10.87 -17.47
C CYS A 45 -15.86 -12.03 -17.56
N PRO A 46 -15.33 -12.53 -16.44
CA PRO A 46 -14.32 -13.60 -16.44
C PRO A 46 -14.87 -14.95 -16.92
N GLN A 47 -16.19 -15.16 -16.85
CA GLN A 47 -16.82 -16.42 -17.25
C GLN A 47 -17.21 -16.45 -18.73
N CYS A 48 -17.77 -15.37 -19.27
CA CYS A 48 -18.29 -15.34 -20.65
C CYS A 48 -17.60 -14.35 -21.58
N GLY A 49 -16.63 -13.57 -21.09
CA GLY A 49 -15.84 -12.61 -21.89
C GLY A 49 -16.60 -11.36 -22.36
N ARG A 50 -17.92 -11.28 -22.14
CA ARG A 50 -18.71 -10.11 -22.53
C ARG A 50 -18.43 -8.91 -21.64
N VAL A 51 -18.55 -7.72 -22.22
CA VAL A 51 -18.40 -6.46 -21.50
C VAL A 51 -19.51 -6.29 -20.48
N THR A 52 -19.13 -5.98 -19.25
CA THR A 52 -20.01 -5.70 -18.12
C THR A 52 -19.46 -4.55 -17.29
N GLY A 53 -20.28 -3.99 -16.41
CA GLY A 53 -19.86 -2.96 -15.47
C GLY A 53 -19.16 -3.59 -14.27
N ARG A 54 -18.07 -2.98 -13.79
CA ARG A 54 -17.33 -3.45 -12.60
C ARG A 54 -18.21 -3.51 -11.35
N LEU A 55 -19.10 -2.53 -11.20
CA LEU A 55 -20.01 -2.41 -10.05
C LEU A 55 -21.32 -3.19 -10.23
N SER A 56 -21.49 -3.92 -11.33
CA SER A 56 -22.68 -4.75 -11.55
C SER A 56 -22.72 -5.92 -10.57
N THR A 57 -23.88 -6.14 -9.94
CA THR A 57 -24.11 -7.29 -9.06
C THR A 57 -23.82 -8.60 -9.77
N GLY A 58 -24.24 -8.72 -11.03
CA GLY A 58 -23.92 -9.85 -11.89
C GLY A 58 -23.82 -9.51 -13.38
N CYS A 59 -23.23 -10.43 -14.14
CA CYS A 59 -23.20 -10.33 -15.60
C CYS A 59 -24.59 -10.64 -16.17
N LYS A 60 -25.17 -9.72 -16.95
CA LYS A 60 -26.50 -9.93 -17.56
C LYS A 60 -26.63 -11.17 -18.46
N ASN A 61 -25.50 -11.74 -18.93
CA ASN A 61 -25.50 -12.87 -19.85
C ASN A 61 -25.33 -14.24 -19.17
N CYS A 62 -24.53 -14.32 -18.11
CA CYS A 62 -24.23 -15.59 -17.43
C CYS A 62 -24.49 -15.55 -15.92
N ASP A 63 -25.10 -14.48 -15.43
CA ASP A 63 -25.44 -14.21 -14.02
C ASP A 63 -24.26 -14.34 -13.04
N PHE A 64 -23.03 -14.26 -13.56
CA PHE A 64 -21.82 -14.37 -12.77
C PHE A 64 -21.72 -13.19 -11.79
N PRO A 65 -21.41 -13.40 -10.50
CA PRO A 65 -21.32 -12.33 -9.50
C PRO A 65 -20.04 -11.50 -9.70
N VAL A 66 -20.10 -10.54 -10.62
CA VAL A 66 -18.96 -9.74 -11.07
C VAL A 66 -18.38 -8.93 -9.92
N ARG A 67 -19.21 -8.15 -9.23
CA ARG A 67 -18.75 -7.28 -8.14
C ARG A 67 -18.03 -8.06 -7.04
N GLU A 68 -18.63 -9.14 -6.55
CA GLU A 68 -18.03 -9.94 -5.48
C GLU A 68 -16.69 -10.55 -5.88
N TYR A 69 -16.58 -11.04 -7.12
CA TYR A 69 -15.34 -11.63 -7.63
C TYR A 69 -14.18 -10.61 -7.65
N PHE A 70 -14.43 -9.39 -8.13
CA PHE A 70 -13.40 -8.36 -8.20
C PHE A 70 -13.08 -7.78 -6.81
N ASP A 71 -14.09 -7.56 -5.96
CA ASP A 71 -13.89 -7.08 -4.59
C ASP A 71 -13.05 -8.09 -3.78
N GLN A 72 -13.34 -9.38 -3.89
CA GLN A 72 -12.55 -10.43 -3.23
C GLN A 72 -11.11 -10.47 -3.74
N ARG A 73 -10.88 -10.27 -5.04
CA ARG A 73 -9.54 -10.21 -5.62
C ARG A 73 -8.74 -9.03 -5.06
N GLU A 74 -9.32 -7.84 -5.02
CA GLU A 74 -8.64 -6.67 -4.48
C GLU A 74 -8.30 -6.83 -3.00
N ILE A 75 -9.23 -7.38 -2.21
CA ILE A 75 -8.99 -7.69 -0.79
C ILE A 75 -7.86 -8.71 -0.64
N ALA A 76 -7.82 -9.74 -1.50
CA ALA A 76 -6.76 -10.76 -1.46
C ALA A 76 -5.39 -10.18 -1.83
N GLU A 77 -5.33 -9.31 -2.85
CA GLU A 77 -4.10 -8.63 -3.25
C GLU A 77 -3.59 -7.68 -2.16
N GLN A 78 -4.48 -6.89 -1.54
CA GLN A 78 -4.12 -6.04 -0.41
C GLN A 78 -3.59 -6.86 0.78
N LYS A 79 -4.21 -7.99 1.10
CA LYS A 79 -3.74 -8.89 2.17
C LYS A 79 -2.35 -9.46 1.86
N LYS A 80 -2.05 -9.79 0.60
CA LYS A 80 -0.71 -10.26 0.19
C LYS A 80 0.33 -9.16 0.39
N LEU A 81 0.06 -7.95 -0.09
CA LEU A 81 0.97 -6.80 0.08
C LEU A 81 1.20 -6.47 1.57
N GLN A 82 0.18 -6.58 2.41
CA GLN A 82 0.33 -6.39 3.85
C GLN A 82 1.20 -7.46 4.51
N ARG A 83 1.07 -8.73 4.09
CA ARG A 83 1.92 -9.82 4.59
C ARG A 83 3.38 -9.60 4.20
N GLU A 84 3.66 -9.28 2.94
CA GLU A 84 5.03 -9.00 2.48
C GLU A 84 5.67 -7.84 3.25
N ARG A 85 4.93 -6.76 3.49
CA ARG A 85 5.41 -5.64 4.31
C ARG A 85 5.68 -6.05 5.76
N ARG A 86 4.80 -6.87 6.34
CA ARG A 86 4.96 -7.36 7.71
C ARG A 86 6.18 -8.28 7.83
N ASP A 87 6.38 -9.17 6.86
CA ASP A 87 7.51 -10.11 6.84
C ASP A 87 8.84 -9.36 6.67
N ALA A 88 8.88 -8.34 5.79
CA ALA A 88 10.04 -7.48 5.63
C ALA A 88 10.36 -6.68 6.91
N LEU A 89 9.33 -6.20 7.63
CA LEU A 89 9.51 -5.51 8.91
C LEU A 89 9.99 -6.47 10.00
N HIS A 90 9.43 -7.67 10.08
CA HIS A 90 9.87 -8.72 11.01
C HIS A 90 11.33 -9.08 10.76
N PHE A 91 11.75 -9.30 9.52
CA PHE A 91 13.14 -9.63 9.22
C PHE A 91 14.12 -8.54 9.69
N LYS A 92 13.81 -7.26 9.43
CA LYS A 92 14.64 -6.13 9.88
C LYS A 92 14.66 -5.99 11.40
N GLY A 93 13.51 -6.10 12.06
CA GLY A 93 13.41 -6.00 13.52
C GLY A 93 14.15 -7.14 14.21
N THR A 94 13.99 -8.37 13.72
CA THR A 94 14.68 -9.55 14.24
C THR A 94 16.20 -9.44 14.07
N LEU A 95 16.69 -8.96 12.93
CA LEU A 95 18.12 -8.80 12.70
C LEU A 95 18.76 -7.72 13.59
N LEU A 96 18.04 -6.63 13.89
CA LEU A 96 18.48 -5.62 14.86
C LEU A 96 18.55 -6.18 16.29
N VAL A 97 17.54 -6.95 16.70
CA VAL A 97 17.52 -7.58 18.03
C VAL A 97 18.67 -8.57 18.19
N TYR A 98 18.83 -9.51 17.24
CA TYR A 98 19.94 -10.47 17.29
C TYR A 98 21.31 -9.81 17.12
N GLY A 99 21.44 -8.81 16.24
CA GLY A 99 22.67 -8.03 16.08
C GLY A 99 23.07 -7.29 17.34
N GLY A 100 22.11 -6.66 18.04
CA GLY A 100 22.35 -6.01 19.32
C GLY A 100 22.77 -6.99 20.41
N LEU A 101 22.14 -8.17 20.48
CA LEU A 101 22.44 -9.20 21.49
C LEU A 101 23.82 -9.83 21.27
N LEU A 102 24.20 -10.10 20.02
CA LEU A 102 25.53 -10.57 19.66
C LEU A 102 26.61 -9.50 19.90
N GLY A 103 26.32 -8.24 19.57
CA GLY A 103 27.22 -7.13 19.85
C GLY A 103 27.47 -6.97 21.36
N PHE A 104 26.42 -7.05 22.17
CA PHE A 104 26.52 -7.02 23.63
C PHE A 104 27.34 -8.20 24.18
N ALA A 105 27.07 -9.42 23.70
CA ALA A 105 27.84 -10.60 24.07
C ALA A 105 29.33 -10.48 23.67
N ALA A 106 29.61 -9.95 22.48
CA ALA A 106 30.98 -9.73 22.01
C ALA A 106 31.71 -8.67 22.85
N ILE A 107 31.05 -7.58 23.25
CA ILE A 107 31.61 -6.55 24.16
C ILE A 107 31.86 -7.13 25.55
N HIS A 108 31.02 -8.03 26.04
CA HIS A 108 31.26 -8.70 27.32
C HIS A 108 32.35 -9.76 27.25
N TRP A 109 32.52 -10.41 26.10
CA TRP A 109 33.55 -11.43 25.87
C TRP A 109 34.93 -10.82 25.62
N PHE A 110 34.99 -9.72 24.87
CA PHE A 110 36.18 -8.90 24.76
C PHE A 110 36.26 -7.98 25.97
N ASP A 111 37.04 -8.40 26.96
CA ASP A 111 37.41 -7.68 28.18
C ASP A 111 37.14 -6.15 28.08
N ILE A 112 36.14 -5.69 28.83
CA ILE A 112 35.52 -4.35 28.76
C ILE A 112 36.57 -3.22 28.69
N VAL A 113 37.72 -3.42 29.33
CA VAL A 113 38.86 -2.50 29.35
C VAL A 113 39.42 -2.22 27.96
N ASN A 114 39.52 -3.25 27.11
CA ASN A 114 40.02 -3.11 25.74
C ASN A 114 39.01 -2.39 24.83
N PHE A 115 37.72 -2.63 25.01
CA PHE A 115 36.68 -1.93 24.25
C PHE A 115 36.65 -0.42 24.54
N TYR A 116 36.70 -0.03 25.82
CA TYR A 116 36.81 1.38 26.20
C TYR A 116 38.09 2.03 25.66
N ALA A 117 39.22 1.32 25.66
CA ALA A 117 40.47 1.82 25.09
C ALA A 117 40.35 2.12 23.58
N PHE A 118 39.71 1.24 22.79
CA PHE A 118 39.50 1.48 21.36
C PHE A 118 38.53 2.64 21.08
N VAL A 119 37.44 2.76 21.85
CA VAL A 119 36.48 3.85 21.70
C VAL A 119 37.12 5.19 22.04
N ILE A 120 37.89 5.27 23.13
CA ILE A 120 38.61 6.48 23.53
C ILE A 120 39.69 6.83 22.50
N ALA A 121 40.46 5.85 22.04
CA ALA A 121 41.47 6.06 21.01
C ALA A 121 40.86 6.60 19.71
N GLY A 122 39.77 5.99 19.23
CA GLY A 122 39.07 6.43 18.02
C GLY A 122 38.50 7.85 18.12
N LEU A 123 37.86 8.19 19.24
CA LEU A 123 37.35 9.55 19.48
C LEU A 123 38.48 10.59 19.55
N SER A 124 39.58 10.25 20.23
CA SER A 124 40.73 11.16 20.33
C SER A 124 41.38 11.42 18.97
N ALA A 125 41.48 10.40 18.11
CA ALA A 125 42.00 10.53 16.75
C ALA A 125 41.07 11.38 15.86
N ALA A 126 39.76 11.21 15.98
CA ALA A 126 38.78 11.99 15.23
C ALA A 126 38.81 13.47 15.63
N VAL A 127 38.87 13.77 16.93
CA VAL A 127 39.00 15.14 17.44
C VAL A 127 40.33 15.76 17.01
N GLY A 128 41.43 15.01 17.12
CA GLY A 128 42.75 15.46 16.67
C GLY A 128 42.78 15.78 15.17
N GLY A 129 42.22 14.90 14.33
CA GLY A 129 42.10 15.13 12.89
C GLY A 129 41.23 16.35 12.56
N LEU A 130 40.15 16.56 13.31
CA LEU A 130 39.26 17.72 13.11
C LEU A 130 39.94 19.04 13.50
N ILE A 131 40.68 19.06 14.61
CA ILE A 131 41.50 20.23 15.01
C ILE A 131 42.56 20.51 13.95
N MET A 132 43.29 19.48 13.49
CA MET A 132 44.30 19.64 12.45
C MET A 132 43.70 20.19 11.16
N ASN A 133 42.55 19.66 10.72
CA ASN A 133 41.86 20.12 9.52
C ASN A 133 41.40 21.60 9.61
N ILE A 134 40.88 22.02 10.78
CA ILE A 134 40.51 23.42 11.01
C ILE A 134 41.76 24.32 10.99
N THR A 135 42.85 23.90 11.64
CA THR A 135 44.09 24.69 11.66
C THR A 135 44.78 24.77 10.30
N SER A 136 44.67 23.75 9.45
CA SER A 136 45.19 23.81 8.08
C SER A 136 44.38 24.74 7.18
N HIS A 137 43.12 25.01 7.51
CA HIS A 137 42.25 25.88 6.71
C HIS A 137 42.35 27.37 7.09
N GLN A 138 43.04 27.69 8.20
CA GLN A 138 43.30 29.06 8.67
C GLN A 138 44.73 29.56 8.36
N ARG A 139 45.58 28.73 7.76
CA ARG A 139 46.88 29.12 7.19
C ARG A 139 46.74 29.38 5.70
#